data_AF-A0AB73BAV4-F1
#
_entry.id   AF-A0AB73BAV4-F1
#
_cell.length_a   1.000
_cell.length_b   1.000
_cell.length_c   1.000
_cell.angle_alpha   90.00
_cell.angle_beta   90.00
_cell.angle_gamma   90.00
#
_symmetry.space_group_name_H-M   'P 1'
#
loop_
_entity.id
_entity.type
_entity.pdbx_description
1 polymer ?
#
loop_
_entity_poly.entity_id
_entity_poly.type
_entity_poly.pdbx_seq_one_letter_code
_entity_poly.pdbx_strand_id
1 'polypeptide(L)'
;MNSLPILSPRGILPAGAGLIALACTLAACSSPSTEEAAPETHAEAAATTSSAAESSEHPRPKSTVTVTVTAEQTSPAAVLPSGVVPSVGDCSAAALQHLNPDMTSLNVMACDGQWAHYGQNATDWTQWARFSQGQWQRIPSIGTTQTGMAQPCYDVAGLSQQSLPGFMAATMPSC
;
A
#
# COMPACT_ATOMS: atom_id res chain seq x y z
N MET A 1 -58.63 -8.22 17.79
CA MET A 1 -57.74 -7.05 17.66
C MET A 1 -56.81 -7.34 16.48
N ASN A 2 -57.32 -7.24 15.25
CA ASN A 2 -57.21 -6.07 14.35
C ASN A 2 -55.72 -5.77 14.06
N SER A 3 -55.17 -6.34 12.98
CA SER A 3 -55.00 -5.69 11.66
C SER A 3 -54.24 -4.36 11.72
N LEU A 4 -53.04 -4.34 11.11
CA LEU A 4 -52.67 -3.46 9.96
C LEU A 4 -51.17 -3.62 9.62
N PRO A 5 -50.82 -4.10 8.41
CA PRO A 5 -49.52 -3.82 7.80
C PRO A 5 -49.55 -2.46 7.10
N ILE A 6 -48.57 -1.58 7.39
CA ILE A 6 -48.41 -0.32 6.67
C ILE A 6 -47.47 -0.55 5.48
N LEU A 7 -48.09 -0.59 4.31
CA LEU A 7 -47.47 -0.51 2.99
C LEU A 7 -47.17 0.96 2.63
N SER A 8 -46.02 1.19 1.99
CA SER A 8 -45.76 2.20 0.94
C SER A 8 -45.57 3.68 1.36
N PRO A 9 -44.83 4.53 0.57
CA PRO A 9 -44.77 4.47 -0.90
C PRO A 9 -43.39 4.51 -1.58
N ARG A 10 -43.40 3.85 -2.76
CA ARG A 10 -42.56 4.10 -3.94
C ARG A 10 -42.49 5.59 -4.25
N GLY A 11 -41.28 6.16 -4.22
CA GLY A 11 -40.94 7.37 -4.96
C GLY A 11 -40.45 6.97 -6.35
N ILE A 12 -41.31 7.11 -7.36
CA ILE A 12 -40.94 7.16 -8.77
C ILE A 12 -40.96 8.64 -9.14
N LEU A 13 -39.88 9.19 -9.71
CA LEU A 13 -39.96 10.07 -10.89
C LEU A 13 -38.57 10.34 -11.50
N PRO A 14 -38.52 10.66 -12.81
CA PRO A 14 -37.41 10.39 -13.72
C PRO A 14 -36.69 11.67 -14.22
N ALA A 15 -35.84 11.47 -15.23
CA ALA A 15 -35.44 12.41 -16.28
C ALA A 15 -34.10 13.16 -16.12
N GLY A 16 -33.33 13.13 -17.22
CA GLY A 16 -32.05 13.80 -17.41
C GLY A 16 -31.02 12.82 -18.02
N ALA A 17 -31.21 12.27 -19.21
CA ALA A 17 -30.95 12.93 -20.50
C ALA A 17 -29.61 13.70 -20.49
N GLY A 18 -28.55 13.04 -20.98
CA GLY A 18 -27.21 13.62 -21.09
C GLY A 18 -26.29 12.78 -21.97
N LEU A 19 -26.76 12.41 -23.17
CA LEU A 19 -25.89 11.97 -24.27
C LEU A 19 -25.08 13.17 -24.75
N ILE A 20 -23.77 13.19 -24.47
CA ILE A 20 -22.82 13.98 -25.27
C ILE A 20 -21.77 13.02 -25.77
N ALA A 21 -22.09 12.39 -26.91
CA ALA A 21 -21.10 11.85 -27.81
C ALA A 21 -20.40 13.05 -28.49
N LEU A 22 -19.12 13.26 -28.20
CA LEU A 22 -18.26 14.16 -28.96
C LEU A 22 -17.24 13.31 -29.71
N ALA A 23 -17.56 13.04 -30.98
CA ALA A 23 -16.68 12.37 -31.93
C ALA A 23 -15.68 13.36 -32.55
N CYS A 24 -14.47 12.85 -32.77
CA CYS A 24 -13.49 13.21 -33.81
C CYS A 24 -12.97 14.65 -33.91
N THR A 25 -11.65 14.80 -33.73
CA THR A 25 -10.79 15.31 -34.82
C THR A 25 -9.39 14.72 -34.72
N LEU A 26 -8.95 14.11 -35.81
CA LEU A 26 -7.58 13.69 -36.07
C LEU A 26 -6.66 14.91 -36.10
N ALA A 27 -5.58 14.89 -35.32
CA ALA A 27 -4.40 15.70 -35.59
C ALA A 27 -3.29 14.76 -36.08
N ALA A 28 -3.37 14.44 -37.37
CA ALA A 28 -2.24 13.96 -38.13
C ALA A 28 -1.24 15.12 -38.25
N CYS A 29 -0.13 15.06 -37.52
CA CYS A 29 1.06 15.81 -37.91
C CYS A 29 2.01 14.81 -38.56
N SER A 30 1.78 14.57 -39.85
CA SER A 30 2.82 14.09 -40.73
C SER A 30 3.84 15.21 -40.89
N SER A 31 5.11 14.92 -40.61
CA SER A 31 6.17 15.44 -41.46
C SER A 31 7.31 14.40 -41.57
N PRO A 32 7.79 14.15 -42.80
CA PRO A 32 8.63 13.03 -43.16
C PRO A 32 10.11 13.31 -42.92
N SER A 33 10.87 12.28 -42.60
CA SER A 33 12.28 12.19 -42.98
C SER A 33 12.51 10.75 -43.42
N THR A 34 12.44 10.59 -44.74
CA THR A 34 12.82 9.40 -45.51
C THR A 34 14.35 9.33 -45.62
N GLU A 35 14.83 8.10 -45.80
CA GLU A 35 16.20 7.69 -46.15
C GLU A 35 17.21 7.73 -44.99
N GLU A 36 18.06 6.75 -44.73
CA GLU A 36 18.53 5.63 -45.56
C GLU A 36 19.23 4.59 -44.67
N ALA A 37 19.14 3.32 -45.07
CA ALA A 37 20.06 2.19 -44.87
C ALA A 37 20.85 1.99 -43.54
N ALA A 38 20.57 0.86 -42.89
CA ALA A 38 21.57 0.07 -42.15
C ALA A 38 22.63 -0.52 -43.11
N PRO A 39 23.67 -1.24 -42.64
CA PRO A 39 24.22 -1.46 -41.29
C PRO A 39 25.65 -0.89 -41.22
N GLU A 40 26.47 -1.16 -40.20
CA GLU A 40 27.88 -1.60 -40.35
C GLU A 40 28.48 -1.95 -38.98
N THR A 41 29.00 -3.16 -38.96
CA THR A 41 29.71 -3.89 -37.91
C THR A 41 30.98 -3.17 -37.47
N HIS A 42 31.20 -3.05 -36.16
CA HIS A 42 32.56 -3.06 -35.61
C HIS A 42 32.60 -3.99 -34.39
N ALA A 43 33.08 -5.20 -34.64
CA ALA A 43 33.61 -6.10 -33.64
C ALA A 43 35.11 -5.81 -33.48
N GLU A 44 35.57 -5.72 -32.24
CA GLU A 44 36.84 -6.22 -31.67
C GLU A 44 37.08 -5.46 -30.35
N ALA A 45 36.90 -6.12 -29.21
CA ALA A 45 37.86 -7.00 -28.56
C ALA A 45 39.01 -6.23 -27.89
N ALA A 46 38.96 -6.14 -26.56
CA ALA A 46 40.15 -6.21 -25.74
C ALA A 46 39.76 -6.76 -24.36
N ALA A 47 40.43 -7.85 -24.03
CA ALA A 47 40.23 -8.66 -22.86
C ALA A 47 40.97 -8.09 -21.63
N THR A 48 40.82 -8.87 -20.55
CA THR A 48 41.83 -9.18 -19.53
C THR A 48 41.82 -8.36 -18.22
N THR A 49 41.33 -9.08 -17.19
CA THR A 49 41.97 -9.36 -15.89
C THR A 49 42.07 -8.29 -14.79
N SER A 50 41.47 -8.68 -13.66
CA SER A 50 42.05 -8.75 -12.30
C SER A 50 42.73 -7.51 -11.71
N SER A 51 42.19 -7.08 -10.57
CA SER A 51 43.04 -6.71 -9.44
C SER A 51 42.38 -7.16 -8.14
N ALA A 52 42.95 -8.21 -7.57
CA ALA A 52 42.96 -8.51 -6.15
C ALA A 52 44.32 -8.08 -5.59
N ALA A 53 44.30 -7.31 -4.51
CA ALA A 53 45.35 -7.14 -3.50
C ALA A 53 44.63 -6.44 -2.32
N GLU A 54 44.33 -7.08 -1.20
CA GLU A 54 45.19 -7.72 -0.21
C GLU A 54 45.99 -6.71 0.65
N SER A 55 45.86 -6.91 1.96
CA SER A 55 46.75 -6.48 3.05
C SER A 55 46.46 -5.14 3.74
N SER A 56 45.87 -5.24 4.94
CA SER A 56 46.60 -4.87 6.16
C SER A 56 45.98 -5.55 7.37
N GLU A 57 46.71 -6.54 7.83
CA GLU A 57 46.57 -7.26 9.09
C GLU A 57 46.98 -6.33 10.25
N HIS A 58 46.15 -6.21 11.29
CA HIS A 58 46.59 -5.68 12.59
C HIS A 58 45.99 -6.54 13.73
N PRO A 59 46.81 -7.04 14.66
CA PRO A 59 46.37 -8.02 15.64
C PRO A 59 45.59 -7.40 16.80
N ARG A 60 44.57 -8.16 17.22
CA ARG A 60 43.86 -8.25 18.51
C ARG A 60 44.36 -7.40 19.70
N PRO A 61 43.42 -6.98 20.56
CA PRO A 61 43.17 -7.82 21.74
C PRO A 61 41.72 -8.32 21.87
N LYS A 62 41.62 -9.55 22.41
CA LYS A 62 40.41 -10.31 22.68
C LYS A 62 39.74 -9.72 23.94
N SER A 63 38.85 -8.76 23.79
CA SER A 63 37.93 -8.42 24.90
C SER A 63 36.74 -9.36 24.86
N THR A 64 36.87 -10.45 25.62
CA THR A 64 35.73 -11.25 26.07
C THR A 64 34.87 -10.34 26.95
N VAL A 65 33.79 -9.79 26.38
CA VAL A 65 32.70 -9.21 27.18
C VAL A 65 31.58 -10.23 27.19
N THR A 66 31.57 -11.04 28.25
CA THR A 66 30.39 -11.81 28.65
C THR A 66 29.30 -10.82 29.04
N VAL A 67 28.33 -10.57 28.16
CA VAL A 67 27.07 -9.93 28.56
C VAL A 67 26.06 -11.04 28.86
N THR A 68 25.97 -11.40 30.13
CA THR A 68 24.81 -12.10 30.67
C THR A 68 23.92 -11.05 31.29
N VAL A 69 22.86 -10.62 30.58
CA VAL A 69 21.70 -9.95 31.20
C VAL A 69 20.43 -10.36 30.45
N THR A 70 19.76 -11.36 31.04
CA THR A 70 18.33 -11.36 31.37
C THR A 70 17.32 -11.06 30.26
N ALA A 71 16.72 -12.14 29.76
CA ALA A 71 15.35 -12.12 29.25
C ALA A 71 14.39 -11.76 30.39
N GLU A 72 14.06 -10.48 30.53
CA GLU A 72 12.81 -10.04 31.15
C GLU A 72 12.49 -8.65 30.61
N GLN A 73 11.73 -8.60 29.52
CA GLN A 73 11.02 -7.39 29.15
C GLN A 73 9.53 -7.71 29.18
N THR A 74 9.03 -7.86 30.42
CA THR A 74 7.66 -7.47 30.73
C THR A 74 7.54 -6.01 30.28
N SER A 75 7.01 -5.80 29.08
CA SER A 75 6.54 -4.49 28.65
C SER A 75 5.51 -4.04 29.68
N PRO A 76 5.70 -2.92 30.39
CA PRO A 76 4.60 -2.30 31.08
C PRO A 76 3.62 -1.91 29.98
N ALA A 77 2.53 -2.68 29.84
CA ALA A 77 1.34 -2.18 29.19
C ALA A 77 1.03 -0.86 29.88
N ALA A 78 1.34 0.25 29.23
CA ALA A 78 0.98 1.57 29.70
C ALA A 78 -0.54 1.53 29.78
N VAL A 79 -1.06 1.33 30.99
CA VAL A 79 -2.49 1.36 31.26
C VAL A 79 -2.88 2.81 31.03
N LEU A 80 -3.32 3.10 29.80
CA LEU A 80 -3.92 4.38 29.47
C LEU A 80 -5.07 4.59 30.49
N PRO A 81 -5.17 5.79 31.10
CA PRO A 81 -6.27 6.08 32.00
C PRO A 81 -7.59 5.81 31.28
N SER A 82 -8.47 5.05 31.93
CA SER A 82 -9.77 4.69 31.37
C SER A 82 -10.53 5.96 30.98
N GLY A 83 -10.85 6.08 29.69
CA GLY A 83 -11.54 7.25 29.13
C GLY A 83 -10.72 8.09 28.15
N VAL A 84 -9.42 7.86 27.99
CA VAL A 84 -8.63 8.50 26.92
C VAL A 84 -8.73 7.69 25.64
N VAL A 85 -9.32 8.29 24.60
CA VAL A 85 -9.30 7.74 23.24
C VAL A 85 -7.90 7.95 22.66
N PRO A 86 -7.17 6.88 22.29
CA PRO A 86 -5.86 7.03 21.68
C PRO A 86 -5.96 7.87 20.40
N SER A 87 -4.99 8.78 20.20
CA SER A 87 -4.93 9.64 19.02
C SER A 87 -4.11 9.04 17.88
N VAL A 88 -3.35 7.99 18.17
CA VAL A 88 -2.56 7.20 17.21
C VAL A 88 -2.82 5.72 17.43
N GLY A 89 -2.91 4.97 16.34
CA GLY A 89 -3.12 3.54 16.34
C GLY A 89 -1.83 2.76 16.56
N ASP A 90 -1.97 1.62 17.24
CA ASP A 90 -0.88 0.66 17.41
C ASP A 90 -0.58 -0.04 16.06
N CYS A 91 0.69 -0.05 15.67
CA CYS A 91 1.15 -0.59 14.38
C CYS A 91 1.53 -2.08 14.44
N SER A 92 1.22 -2.80 15.52
CA SER A 92 1.47 -4.23 15.59
C SER A 92 0.47 -5.04 14.76
N ALA A 93 0.90 -6.23 14.34
CA ALA A 93 0.00 -7.14 13.65
C ALA A 93 -1.23 -7.52 14.51
N ALA A 94 -1.05 -7.65 15.83
CA ALA A 94 -2.11 -7.97 16.77
C ALA A 94 -3.21 -6.89 16.80
N ALA A 95 -2.84 -5.62 16.71
CA ALA A 95 -3.80 -4.51 16.68
C ALA A 95 -4.67 -4.52 15.42
N LEU A 96 -4.19 -5.05 14.30
CA LEU A 96 -4.89 -5.07 13.01
C LEU A 96 -5.57 -6.42 12.71
N GLN A 97 -5.20 -7.50 13.40
CA GLN A 97 -5.71 -8.85 13.13
C GLN A 97 -7.24 -8.94 13.12
N HIS A 98 -7.91 -8.21 14.02
CA HIS A 98 -9.37 -8.19 14.10
C HIS A 98 -10.05 -7.66 12.83
N LEU A 99 -9.35 -6.86 12.02
CA LEU A 99 -9.88 -6.38 10.76
C LEU A 99 -9.99 -7.50 9.75
N ASN A 100 -9.11 -8.50 9.75
CA ASN A 100 -9.11 -9.63 8.81
C ASN A 100 -8.74 -10.92 9.54
N PRO A 101 -9.69 -11.59 10.21
CA PRO A 101 -9.39 -12.78 11.02
C PRO A 101 -8.81 -13.95 10.20
N ASP A 102 -9.13 -14.03 8.92
CA ASP A 102 -8.64 -15.09 8.03
C ASP A 102 -7.18 -14.88 7.58
N MET A 103 -6.62 -13.69 7.83
CA MET A 103 -5.22 -13.34 7.52
C MET A 103 -4.29 -13.88 8.63
N THR A 104 -4.08 -15.19 8.68
CA THR A 104 -3.39 -15.90 9.79
C THR A 104 -1.91 -15.53 10.02
N SER A 105 -1.24 -14.97 9.02
CA SER A 105 0.17 -14.53 9.08
C SER A 105 0.28 -13.06 8.71
N LEU A 106 -0.47 -12.21 9.40
CA LEU A 106 -0.52 -10.77 9.14
C LEU A 106 0.83 -10.11 9.42
N ASN A 107 1.30 -9.32 8.47
CA ASN A 107 2.47 -8.47 8.57
C ASN A 107 2.10 -7.02 8.23
N VAL A 108 2.61 -6.08 9.02
CA VAL A 108 2.41 -4.64 8.78
C VAL A 108 3.58 -4.14 7.95
N MET A 109 3.29 -3.72 6.72
CA MET A 109 4.30 -3.26 5.75
C MET A 109 4.66 -1.79 5.95
N ALA A 110 3.67 -0.97 6.31
CA ALA A 110 3.87 0.43 6.61
C ALA A 110 2.79 0.94 7.58
N CYS A 111 3.16 1.80 8.51
CA CYS A 111 2.23 2.39 9.47
C CYS A 111 2.79 3.70 10.03
N ASP A 112 1.98 4.75 10.07
CA ASP A 112 2.34 6.06 10.67
C ASP A 112 1.49 6.37 11.92
N GLY A 113 0.67 5.43 12.36
CA GLY A 113 -0.28 5.59 13.47
C GLY A 113 -1.62 6.23 13.07
N GLN A 114 -1.76 6.77 11.87
CA GLN A 114 -3.06 7.20 11.32
C GLN A 114 -3.53 6.30 10.18
N TRP A 115 -2.60 5.70 9.46
CA TRP A 115 -2.81 4.80 8.36
C TRP A 115 -1.91 3.58 8.52
N ALA A 116 -2.36 2.46 7.96
CA ALA A 116 -1.59 1.23 7.91
C ALA A 116 -1.79 0.51 6.57
N HIS A 117 -0.69 0.01 6.03
CA HIS A 117 -0.63 -0.98 4.97
C HIS A 117 -0.20 -2.31 5.60
N TYR A 118 -1.01 -3.35 5.43
CA TYR A 118 -0.74 -4.66 5.99
C TYR A 118 -1.19 -5.75 5.02
N GLY A 119 -0.68 -6.96 5.19
CA GLY A 119 -0.99 -8.08 4.33
C GLY A 119 -0.63 -9.41 4.95
N GLN A 120 -0.95 -10.50 4.26
CA GLN A 120 -0.53 -11.83 4.66
C GLN A 120 0.87 -12.12 4.11
N ASN A 121 1.76 -12.64 4.96
CA ASN A 121 3.05 -13.11 4.48
C ASN A 121 2.90 -14.21 3.43
N ALA A 122 3.78 -14.18 2.42
CA ALA A 122 3.83 -15.13 1.32
C ALA A 122 2.56 -15.19 0.43
N THR A 123 1.74 -14.14 0.43
CA THR A 123 0.64 -13.98 -0.53
C THR A 123 0.61 -12.56 -1.09
N ASP A 124 -0.26 -12.34 -2.07
CA ASP A 124 -0.60 -11.04 -2.64
C ASP A 124 -1.75 -10.34 -1.90
N TRP A 125 -2.28 -10.96 -0.84
CA TRP A 125 -3.38 -10.39 -0.07
C TRP A 125 -2.89 -9.25 0.83
N THR A 126 -3.08 -8.03 0.34
CA THR A 126 -2.83 -6.78 1.08
C THR A 126 -4.13 -6.02 1.34
N GLN A 127 -4.11 -5.16 2.35
CA GLN A 127 -5.22 -4.34 2.80
C GLN A 127 -4.70 -3.02 3.39
N TRP A 128 -5.59 -2.05 3.44
CA TRP A 128 -5.32 -0.72 4.01
C TRP A 128 -6.27 -0.45 5.17
N ALA A 129 -5.79 0.26 6.18
CA ALA A 129 -6.60 0.70 7.30
C ALA A 129 -6.29 2.15 7.67
N ARG A 130 -7.28 2.81 8.28
CA ARG A 130 -7.15 4.13 8.90
C ARG A 130 -7.55 4.04 10.35
N PHE A 131 -6.80 4.71 11.19
CA PHE A 131 -7.10 4.86 12.59
C PHE A 131 -8.00 6.08 12.80
N SER A 132 -9.17 5.87 13.39
CA SER A 132 -10.13 6.93 13.67
C SER A 132 -10.97 6.57 14.88
N GLN A 133 -11.26 7.56 15.73
CA GLN A 133 -12.04 7.38 16.96
C GLN A 133 -11.47 6.29 17.88
N GLY A 134 -10.14 6.19 17.94
CA GLY A 134 -9.44 5.22 18.79
C GLY A 134 -9.46 3.79 18.27
N GLN A 135 -9.92 3.54 17.05
CA GLN A 135 -10.02 2.21 16.46
C GLN A 135 -9.43 2.18 15.04
N TRP A 136 -8.83 1.06 14.68
CA TRP A 136 -8.49 0.79 13.29
C TRP A 136 -9.75 0.45 12.50
N GLN A 137 -9.85 0.96 11.29
CA GLN A 137 -10.95 0.70 10.37
C GLN A 137 -10.37 0.34 9.01
N ARG A 138 -10.88 -0.74 8.40
CA ARG A 138 -10.45 -1.14 7.06
C ARG A 138 -10.93 -0.12 6.03
N ILE A 139 -10.07 0.20 5.06
CA ILE A 139 -10.47 0.96 3.88
C ILE A 139 -11.11 -0.01 2.87
N PRO A 140 -12.37 0.21 2.46
CA PRO A 140 -12.98 -0.59 1.41
C PRO A 140 -12.34 -0.27 0.06
N SER A 141 -12.07 -1.30 -0.75
CA SER A 141 -11.77 -1.09 -2.16
C SER A 141 -13.03 -0.67 -2.91
N ILE A 142 -12.86 0.12 -3.96
CA ILE A 142 -13.98 0.57 -4.81
C ILE A 142 -14.03 -0.20 -6.13
N GLY A 143 -13.09 -1.10 -6.35
CA GLY A 143 -13.03 -1.95 -7.52
C GLY A 143 -11.80 -2.84 -7.53
N THR A 144 -11.49 -3.33 -8.72
CA THR A 144 -10.30 -4.10 -9.05
C THR A 144 -9.56 -3.37 -10.16
N THR A 145 -8.23 -3.39 -10.13
CA THR A 145 -7.39 -2.82 -11.19
C THR A 145 -7.81 -3.35 -12.58
N GLN A 146 -7.90 -2.44 -13.56
CA GLN A 146 -8.28 -2.78 -14.95
C GLN A 146 -7.10 -3.25 -15.80
N THR A 147 -5.88 -3.00 -15.34
CA THR A 147 -4.64 -3.35 -16.04
C THR A 147 -3.66 -3.98 -15.05
N GLY A 148 -2.74 -4.81 -15.56
CA GLY A 148 -1.79 -5.55 -14.73
C GLY A 148 -2.44 -6.71 -13.96
N MET A 149 -1.86 -7.08 -12.81
CA MET A 149 -2.45 -8.09 -11.92
C MET A 149 -3.74 -7.54 -11.29
N ALA A 150 -4.80 -8.34 -11.37
CA ALA A 150 -6.08 -8.04 -10.76
C ALA A 150 -5.94 -8.00 -9.23
N GLN A 151 -6.09 -6.81 -8.66
CA GLN A 151 -6.01 -6.57 -7.22
C GLN A 151 -7.01 -5.49 -6.80
N PRO A 152 -7.39 -5.42 -5.51
CA PRO A 152 -8.24 -4.33 -5.02
C PRO A 152 -7.65 -2.96 -5.36
N CYS A 153 -8.48 -2.03 -5.83
CA CYS A 153 -8.09 -0.65 -6.09
C CYS A 153 -8.96 0.36 -5.32
N TYR A 154 -8.42 1.56 -5.10
CA TYR A 154 -8.92 2.55 -4.14
C TYR A 154 -9.03 3.94 -4.75
N ASP A 155 -9.86 4.80 -4.15
CA ASP A 155 -9.91 6.24 -4.44
C ASP A 155 -8.74 6.97 -3.76
N VAL A 156 -7.53 6.83 -4.31
CA VAL A 156 -6.31 7.41 -3.73
C VAL A 156 -6.40 8.94 -3.67
N ALA A 157 -7.04 9.58 -4.65
CA ALA A 157 -7.22 11.02 -4.68
C ALA A 157 -8.11 11.50 -3.52
N GLY A 158 -9.26 10.85 -3.30
CA GLY A 158 -10.15 11.15 -2.19
C GLY A 158 -9.54 10.82 -0.83
N LEU A 159 -8.75 9.75 -0.73
CA LEU A 159 -8.03 9.41 0.51
C LEU A 159 -6.89 10.40 0.80
N SER A 160 -6.25 10.97 -0.22
CA SER A 160 -5.23 12.01 -0.06
C SER A 160 -5.80 13.30 0.53
N GLN A 161 -7.03 13.68 0.16
CA GLN A 161 -7.76 14.79 0.80
C GLN A 161 -8.08 14.52 2.28
N GLN A 162 -8.01 13.26 2.71
CA GLN A 162 -8.20 12.80 4.08
C GLN A 162 -6.89 12.51 4.80
N SER A 163 -5.81 13.19 4.40
CA SER A 163 -4.47 13.07 4.97
C SER A 163 -3.83 11.69 4.83
N LEU A 164 -4.07 10.96 3.72
CA LEU A 164 -3.24 9.82 3.34
C LEU A 164 -1.81 10.30 3.06
N PRO A 165 -0.78 9.74 3.73
CA PRO A 165 0.60 10.15 3.49
C PRO A 165 1.05 9.83 2.06
N GLY A 166 1.87 10.71 1.48
CA GLY A 166 2.34 10.55 0.10
C GLY A 166 3.06 9.22 -0.18
N PHE A 167 3.82 8.70 0.79
CA PHE A 167 4.50 7.41 0.63
C PHE A 167 3.52 6.21 0.58
N MET A 168 2.37 6.32 1.27
CA MET A 168 1.31 5.33 1.20
C MET A 168 0.51 5.49 -0.09
N ALA A 169 0.17 6.73 -0.46
CA ALA A 169 -0.51 7.03 -1.71
C ALA A 169 0.28 6.51 -2.93
N ALA A 170 1.61 6.61 -2.91
CA ALA A 170 2.47 6.13 -3.98
C ALA A 170 2.47 4.60 -4.18
N THR A 171 2.05 3.82 -3.17
CA THR A 171 2.02 2.36 -3.22
C THR A 171 0.60 1.77 -3.18
N MET A 172 -0.41 2.62 -2.99
CA MET A 172 -1.81 2.22 -3.00
C MET A 172 -2.32 2.10 -4.44
N PRO A 173 -2.88 0.94 -4.86
CA PRO A 173 -3.42 0.78 -6.21
C PRO A 173 -4.62 1.70 -6.42
N SER A 174 -4.54 2.60 -7.40
CA SER A 174 -5.65 3.47 -7.77
C SER A 174 -6.59 2.78 -8.76
N CYS A 175 -7.88 2.99 -8.59
CA CYS A 175 -8.80 2.95 -9.72
C CYS A 175 -8.73 4.33 -10.43
#